data_AF-G3B518-F1
#
_entry.id   AF-G3B518-F1
#
_cell.length_a   1.000
_cell.length_b   1.000
_cell.length_c   1.000
_cell.angle_alpha   90.00
_cell.angle_beta   90.00
_cell.angle_gamma   90.00
#
_symmetry.space_group_name_H-M   'P 1'
#
loop_
_entity.id
_entity.type
_entity.pdbx_description
1 polymer ?
#
loop_
_entity_poly.entity_id
_entity_poly.type
_entity_poly.pdbx_seq_one_letter_code
_entity_poly.pdbx_strand_id
1 'polypeptide(L)'
;MILKSITFLAFVTPVVLGISGCSPPSTESGLAVDYFDDVEHYNFSSDYLSTIDAMTPDYTKYGVSNIDFDFTGISEGDYGDVYGRQTPVDYFALRLSGYFLAPETGTYTFQITLADNQASFAFGGVTETLNCCSSPSNLQVNGSVYASLSSTTGELETTATTVYLVAGDYYPVKLIYYQAGPTAGTFELTATYPDGNSHTTDLPWYSINDTESELCTTTTTTNIWTGTDTETFTETASDGNVFVTIVVPESTTTITEPWTGTDTTTTTIYPSNLNDT
;
A
#
# COMPACT_ATOMS: atom_id res chain seq x y z
N MET A 1 19.64 -35.72 -45.21
CA MET A 1 18.38 -35.08 -44.75
C MET A 1 18.71 -34.40 -43.43
N ILE A 2 18.99 -33.09 -43.46
CA ILE A 2 19.42 -32.32 -42.28
C ILE A 2 18.17 -31.80 -41.59
N LEU A 3 17.85 -32.34 -40.41
CA LEU A 3 16.78 -31.84 -39.56
C LEU A 3 17.26 -30.50 -38.95
N LYS A 4 16.70 -29.38 -39.39
CA LYS A 4 16.88 -28.09 -38.72
C LYS A 4 16.08 -28.12 -37.42
N SER A 5 16.77 -27.98 -36.30
CA SER A 5 16.14 -27.75 -34.99
C SER A 5 15.38 -26.42 -35.04
N ILE A 6 14.06 -26.48 -34.84
CA ILE A 6 13.20 -25.31 -34.69
C ILE A 6 13.19 -24.97 -33.21
N THR A 7 13.94 -23.95 -32.81
CA THR A 7 13.87 -23.39 -31.46
C THR A 7 12.55 -22.65 -31.33
N PHE A 8 11.61 -23.22 -30.55
CA PHE A 8 10.36 -22.55 -30.20
C PHE A 8 10.70 -21.46 -29.16
N LEU A 9 10.64 -20.19 -29.57
CA LEU A 9 10.66 -19.07 -28.63
C LEU A 9 9.30 -19.07 -27.92
N ALA A 10 9.23 -19.56 -26.69
CA ALA A 10 8.03 -19.42 -25.87
C ALA A 10 7.85 -17.94 -25.54
N PHE A 11 6.86 -17.30 -26.18
CA PHE A 11 6.40 -15.98 -25.75
C PHE A 11 5.66 -16.16 -24.42
N VAL A 12 6.37 -15.94 -23.32
CA VAL A 12 5.73 -15.75 -22.01
C VAL A 12 5.15 -14.34 -22.03
N THR A 13 3.84 -14.21 -22.23
CA THR A 13 3.16 -12.92 -22.04
C THR A 13 3.20 -12.60 -20.56
N PRO A 14 3.74 -11.44 -20.14
CA PRO A 14 3.72 -11.05 -18.74
C PRO A 14 2.27 -10.96 -18.26
N VAL A 15 2.00 -11.51 -17.08
CA VAL A 15 0.68 -11.42 -16.46
C VAL A 15 0.49 -9.99 -16.01
N VAL A 16 -0.47 -9.28 -16.61
CA VAL A 16 -0.83 -7.93 -16.19
C VAL A 16 -1.84 -8.06 -15.06
N LEU A 17 -1.45 -7.62 -13.86
CA LEU A 17 -2.35 -7.54 -12.72
C LEU A 17 -3.14 -6.23 -12.79
N GLY A 18 -4.46 -6.32 -12.75
CA GLY A 18 -5.33 -5.17 -12.46
C GLY A 18 -5.52 -5.09 -10.95
N ILE A 19 -5.16 -3.96 -10.36
CA ILE A 19 -5.31 -3.74 -8.91
C ILE A 19 -6.16 -2.50 -8.66
N SER A 20 -6.87 -2.49 -7.54
CA SER A 20 -7.66 -1.35 -7.08
C SER A 20 -6.75 -0.23 -6.58
N GLY A 21 -6.87 0.94 -7.18
CA GLY A 21 -6.28 2.17 -6.67
C GLY A 21 -7.08 2.75 -5.49
N CYS A 22 -6.53 3.80 -4.88
CA CYS A 22 -7.13 4.56 -3.79
C CYS A 22 -7.20 6.05 -4.08
N SER A 23 -8.04 6.76 -3.31
CA SER A 23 -8.12 8.22 -3.29
C SER A 23 -7.94 8.76 -1.86
N PRO A 24 -6.74 8.66 -1.26
CA PRO A 24 -6.48 9.15 0.10
C PRO A 24 -7.02 10.59 0.31
N PRO A 25 -7.58 10.90 1.50
CA PRO A 25 -8.24 12.18 1.76
C PRO A 25 -7.28 13.37 1.72
N SER A 26 -6.00 13.11 2.01
CA SER A 26 -4.89 14.05 1.97
C SER A 26 -3.60 13.29 1.67
N THR A 27 -2.67 13.94 1.00
CA THR A 27 -1.35 13.37 0.71
C THR A 27 -0.29 14.45 0.79
N GLU A 28 0.89 14.05 1.24
CA GLU A 28 2.11 14.83 1.14
C GLU A 28 3.00 14.25 0.04
N SER A 29 3.77 15.12 -0.65
CA SER A 29 4.70 14.66 -1.68
C SER A 29 5.88 13.92 -1.06
N GLY A 30 6.26 12.78 -1.66
CA GLY A 30 7.35 11.91 -1.24
C GLY A 30 6.91 10.76 -0.34
N LEU A 31 7.72 9.71 -0.30
CA LEU A 31 7.53 8.55 0.57
C LEU A 31 7.92 8.87 2.02
N ALA A 32 7.37 8.08 2.94
CA ALA A 32 7.95 7.90 4.26
C ALA A 32 9.16 6.96 4.14
N VAL A 33 10.20 7.21 4.93
CA VAL A 33 11.39 6.37 5.05
C VAL A 33 11.69 6.10 6.52
N ASP A 34 11.84 4.82 6.82
CA ASP A 34 12.28 4.27 8.08
C ASP A 34 13.75 3.85 7.95
N TYR A 35 14.58 4.23 8.91
CA TYR A 35 16.01 3.88 8.98
C TYR A 35 16.26 2.82 10.03
N PHE A 36 17.13 1.87 9.70
CA PHE A 36 17.64 0.85 10.60
C PHE A 36 19.17 0.88 10.53
N ASP A 37 19.80 1.43 11.56
CA ASP A 37 21.26 1.60 11.64
C ASP A 37 21.95 0.37 12.26
N ASP A 38 21.24 -0.42 13.07
CA ASP A 38 21.75 -1.63 13.73
C ASP A 38 21.21 -2.90 13.06
N VAL A 39 21.71 -3.17 11.85
CA VAL A 39 21.39 -4.37 11.07
C VAL A 39 22.49 -5.42 11.19
N GLU A 40 22.15 -6.68 10.94
CA GLU A 40 23.12 -7.77 10.92
C GLU A 40 24.12 -7.55 9.77
N HIS A 41 25.39 -7.82 9.98
CA HIS A 41 26.42 -7.65 8.97
C HIS A 41 26.48 -8.90 8.07
N TYR A 42 26.71 -8.71 6.76
CA TYR A 42 26.93 -9.81 5.81
C TYR A 42 25.78 -10.84 5.72
N ASN A 43 24.53 -10.45 5.99
CA ASN A 43 23.39 -11.36 5.89
C ASN A 43 22.78 -11.34 4.47
N PHE A 44 23.31 -12.19 3.60
CA PHE A 44 22.85 -12.34 2.21
C PHE A 44 21.63 -13.26 2.03
N SER A 45 20.90 -13.55 3.11
CA SER A 45 19.67 -14.35 3.02
C SER A 45 18.55 -13.54 2.36
N SER A 46 17.87 -14.13 1.37
CA SER A 46 16.69 -13.50 0.75
C SER A 46 15.55 -13.26 1.75
N ASP A 47 15.52 -14.01 2.86
CA ASP A 47 14.52 -13.85 3.93
C ASP A 47 14.85 -12.67 4.86
N TYR A 48 16.06 -12.11 4.79
CA TYR A 48 16.49 -11.06 5.72
C TYR A 48 15.70 -9.76 5.54
N LEU A 49 15.27 -9.44 4.31
CA LEU A 49 14.39 -8.29 4.05
C LEU A 49 13.06 -8.39 4.82
N SER A 50 12.53 -9.60 5.03
CA SER A 50 11.33 -9.79 5.86
C SER A 50 11.60 -9.57 7.35
N THR A 51 12.83 -9.83 7.80
CA THR A 51 13.25 -9.55 9.18
C THR A 51 13.32 -8.04 9.39
N ILE A 52 13.94 -7.30 8.46
CA ILE A 52 13.96 -5.83 8.46
C ILE A 52 12.55 -5.25 8.47
N ASP A 53 11.64 -5.79 7.65
CA ASP A 53 10.24 -5.31 7.63
C ASP A 53 9.55 -5.42 8.99
N ALA A 54 9.90 -6.42 9.79
CA ALA A 54 9.35 -6.65 11.11
C ALA A 54 10.06 -5.85 12.23
N MET A 55 11.17 -5.18 11.93
CA MET A 55 11.91 -4.38 12.91
C MET A 55 11.19 -3.08 13.25
N THR A 56 11.50 -2.55 14.43
CA THR A 56 11.14 -1.18 14.81
C THR A 56 12.24 -0.23 14.28
N PRO A 57 11.88 0.84 13.56
CA PRO A 57 12.88 1.75 13.01
C PRO A 57 13.51 2.62 14.08
N ASP A 58 14.77 3.01 13.86
CA ASP A 58 15.50 3.95 14.70
C ASP A 58 15.00 5.38 14.49
N TYR A 59 14.59 5.68 13.26
CA TYR A 59 14.14 7.00 12.84
C TYR A 59 13.20 6.90 11.63
N THR A 60 12.19 7.77 11.60
CA THR A 60 11.27 7.92 10.47
C THR A 60 11.29 9.36 9.96
N LYS A 61 11.34 9.51 8.63
CA LYS A 61 11.23 10.80 7.93
C LYS A 61 10.19 10.69 6.82
N TYR A 62 9.54 11.81 6.49
CA TYR A 62 8.62 11.93 5.37
C TYR A 62 9.21 12.83 4.26
N GLY A 63 8.65 12.72 3.06
CA GLY A 63 8.96 13.63 1.96
C GLY A 63 10.12 13.19 1.07
N VAL A 64 10.40 11.90 0.96
CA VAL A 64 11.45 11.38 0.06
C VAL A 64 10.89 11.23 -1.36
N SER A 65 11.26 12.15 -2.26
CA SER A 65 10.82 12.14 -3.66
C SER A 65 11.81 11.52 -4.64
N ASN A 66 13.11 11.57 -4.33
CA ASN A 66 14.13 10.81 -5.05
C ASN A 66 14.63 9.69 -4.14
N ILE A 67 14.36 8.45 -4.53
CA ILE A 67 14.68 7.24 -3.76
C ILE A 67 15.98 6.56 -4.24
N ASP A 68 16.56 7.05 -5.33
CA ASP A 68 17.77 6.46 -5.89
C ASP A 68 19.01 7.06 -5.23
N PHE A 69 20.03 6.24 -5.00
CA PHE A 69 21.31 6.68 -4.45
C PHE A 69 22.47 5.79 -4.94
N ASP A 70 23.67 6.37 -4.95
CA ASP A 70 24.89 5.70 -5.38
C ASP A 70 26.07 6.16 -4.49
N PHE A 71 26.52 5.25 -3.63
CA PHE A 71 27.70 5.40 -2.80
C PHE A 71 28.78 4.46 -3.30
N THR A 72 29.91 5.01 -3.73
CA THR A 72 31.07 4.23 -4.19
C THR A 72 32.27 4.42 -3.27
N GLY A 73 33.07 3.38 -3.07
CA GLY A 73 34.35 3.50 -2.34
C GLY A 73 34.17 3.74 -0.85
N ILE A 74 33.05 3.26 -0.29
CA ILE A 74 32.77 3.28 1.14
C ILE A 74 33.71 2.30 1.88
N SER A 75 34.01 2.63 3.13
CA SER A 75 34.76 1.81 4.09
C SER A 75 33.93 1.58 5.35
N GLU A 76 34.31 0.60 6.16
CA GLU A 76 33.63 0.34 7.45
C GLU A 76 33.73 1.58 8.36
N GLY A 77 32.59 1.98 8.92
CA GLY A 77 32.41 3.19 9.71
C GLY A 77 32.17 4.48 8.91
N ASP A 78 32.12 4.42 7.58
CA ASP A 78 31.79 5.58 6.76
C ASP A 78 30.31 5.95 6.87
N TYR A 79 30.05 7.25 6.78
CA TYR A 79 28.70 7.78 6.74
C TYR A 79 28.43 8.51 5.42
N GLY A 80 27.23 8.35 4.91
CA GLY A 80 26.71 9.07 3.75
C GLY A 80 25.42 9.82 4.05
N ASP A 81 25.10 10.78 3.20
CA ASP A 81 23.81 11.47 3.25
C ASP A 81 22.76 10.62 2.51
N VAL A 82 21.90 9.96 3.27
CA VAL A 82 20.76 9.21 2.76
C VAL A 82 19.51 10.05 3.05
N TYR A 83 18.95 10.64 1.99
CA TYR A 83 17.78 11.52 2.04
C TYR A 83 17.83 12.63 3.08
N GLY A 84 18.97 13.29 3.27
CA GLY A 84 19.14 14.39 4.23
C GLY A 84 19.46 13.93 5.67
N ARG A 85 19.81 12.65 5.86
CA ARG A 85 20.26 12.09 7.14
C ARG A 85 21.64 11.44 6.97
N GLN A 86 22.54 11.74 7.88
CA GLN A 86 23.83 11.07 7.98
C GLN A 86 23.62 9.63 8.50
N THR A 87 23.84 8.64 7.64
CA THR A 87 23.56 7.21 7.88
C THR A 87 24.84 6.40 7.71
N PRO A 88 25.09 5.36 8.55
CA PRO A 88 26.22 4.45 8.35
C PRO A 88 26.02 3.68 7.04
N VAL A 89 26.77 4.02 5.99
CA VAL A 89 26.52 3.49 4.63
C VAL A 89 27.21 2.16 4.37
N ASP A 90 27.93 1.62 5.35
CA ASP A 90 28.53 0.30 5.33
C ASP A 90 27.55 -0.81 5.73
N TYR A 91 26.68 -0.55 6.71
CA TYR A 91 25.59 -1.44 7.12
C TYR A 91 24.38 -0.62 7.56
N PHE A 92 23.32 -0.68 6.77
CA PHE A 92 22.04 -0.06 7.10
C PHE A 92 20.93 -0.74 6.32
N ALA A 93 19.70 -0.55 6.77
CA ALA A 93 18.54 -0.83 5.97
C ALA A 93 17.60 0.37 5.92
N LEU A 94 16.76 0.37 4.89
CA LEU A 94 15.69 1.32 4.71
C LEU A 94 14.39 0.58 4.47
N ARG A 95 13.29 1.08 5.02
CA ARG A 95 11.93 0.73 4.59
C ARG A 95 11.26 2.01 4.12
N LEU A 96 10.91 2.08 2.84
CA LEU A 96 10.14 3.19 2.29
C LEU A 96 8.70 2.75 2.06
N SER A 97 7.73 3.57 2.47
CA SER A 97 6.31 3.29 2.28
C SER A 97 5.55 4.54 1.87
N GLY A 98 4.53 4.33 1.04
CA GLY A 98 3.65 5.39 0.56
C GLY A 98 2.87 4.95 -0.66
N TYR A 99 2.60 5.88 -1.55
CA TYR A 99 1.75 5.68 -2.71
C TYR A 99 2.44 6.15 -3.99
N PHE A 100 2.21 5.42 -5.06
CA PHE A 100 2.45 5.86 -6.42
C PHE A 100 1.16 6.46 -7.00
N LEU A 101 1.19 7.72 -7.46
CA LEU A 101 0.09 8.31 -8.21
C LEU A 101 0.27 8.03 -9.70
N ALA A 102 -0.63 7.28 -10.34
CA ALA A 102 -0.50 7.01 -11.77
C ALA A 102 -0.81 8.28 -12.60
N PRO A 103 0.14 8.83 -13.39
CA PRO A 103 -0.12 10.01 -14.20
C PRO A 103 -0.95 9.71 -15.46
N GLU A 104 -0.87 8.48 -15.97
CA GLU A 104 -1.63 8.03 -17.14
C GLU A 104 -2.19 6.61 -16.95
N THR A 105 -3.29 6.31 -17.66
CA THR A 105 -3.93 4.99 -17.59
C THR A 105 -3.23 4.03 -18.54
N GLY A 106 -2.80 2.88 -18.04
CA GLY A 106 -2.20 1.84 -18.86
C GLY A 106 -1.31 0.88 -18.09
N THR A 107 -0.46 0.15 -18.82
CA THR A 107 0.46 -0.82 -18.23
C THR A 107 1.79 -0.17 -17.87
N TYR A 108 2.19 -0.29 -16.61
CA TYR A 108 3.47 0.11 -16.08
C TYR A 108 4.36 -1.12 -15.84
N THR A 109 5.67 -0.97 -16.00
CA THR A 109 6.66 -1.98 -15.63
C THR A 109 7.60 -1.42 -14.57
N PHE A 110 7.68 -2.04 -13.40
CA PHE A 110 8.62 -1.67 -12.35
C PHE A 110 9.76 -2.69 -12.26
N GLN A 111 10.99 -2.21 -12.12
CA GLN A 111 12.20 -3.01 -11.99
C GLN A 111 13.23 -2.30 -11.12
N ILE A 112 13.93 -3.05 -10.28
CA ILE A 112 15.13 -2.53 -9.58
C ILE A 112 16.32 -2.79 -10.50
N THR A 113 16.94 -1.72 -10.99
CA THR A 113 18.03 -1.75 -11.98
C THR A 113 19.41 -1.67 -11.35
N LEU A 114 19.50 -1.20 -10.10
CA LEU A 114 20.69 -1.29 -9.25
C LEU A 114 20.26 -1.68 -7.84
N ALA A 115 20.94 -2.66 -7.25
CA ALA A 115 20.87 -2.99 -5.83
C ALA A 115 22.19 -3.62 -5.40
N ASP A 116 22.96 -2.89 -4.61
CA ASP A 116 24.10 -3.42 -3.87
C ASP A 116 23.83 -3.08 -2.40
N ASN A 117 23.38 -4.00 -1.54
CA ASN A 117 23.40 -5.46 -1.73
C ASN A 117 22.07 -6.12 -2.10
N GLN A 118 20.96 -5.75 -1.45
CA GLN A 118 19.66 -6.40 -1.65
C GLN A 118 18.53 -5.39 -1.54
N ALA A 119 17.50 -5.56 -2.36
CA ALA A 119 16.29 -4.77 -2.28
C ALA A 119 15.05 -5.54 -2.73
N SER A 120 13.90 -5.16 -2.19
CA SER A 120 12.59 -5.60 -2.65
C SER A 120 11.67 -4.41 -2.84
N PHE A 121 10.76 -4.54 -3.80
CA PHE A 121 9.70 -3.59 -4.06
C PHE A 121 8.38 -4.34 -4.21
N ALA A 122 7.42 -3.97 -3.38
CA ALA A 122 6.07 -4.49 -3.36
C ALA A 122 5.11 -3.40 -3.86
N PHE A 123 4.27 -3.79 -4.81
CA PHE A 123 3.22 -2.96 -5.35
C PHE A 123 1.87 -3.57 -4.99
N GLY A 124 0.99 -2.79 -4.36
CA GLY A 124 -0.27 -3.27 -3.80
C GLY A 124 -1.48 -2.52 -4.33
N GLY A 125 -2.64 -3.15 -4.19
CA GLY A 125 -3.95 -2.49 -4.30
C GLY A 125 -4.63 -2.44 -2.93
N VAL A 126 -5.73 -1.70 -2.86
CA VAL A 126 -6.57 -1.65 -1.66
C VAL A 126 -7.14 -3.04 -1.36
N THR A 127 -7.02 -3.49 -0.10
CA THR A 127 -7.58 -4.76 0.40
C THR A 127 -8.41 -4.50 1.67
N GLU A 128 -9.01 -5.55 2.25
CA GLU A 128 -9.70 -5.44 3.54
C GLU A 128 -8.78 -4.99 4.69
N THR A 129 -7.46 -5.26 4.60
CA THR A 129 -6.48 -4.93 5.64
C THR A 129 -5.57 -3.76 5.27
N LEU A 130 -5.56 -3.36 4.00
CA LEU A 130 -4.80 -2.21 3.50
C LEU A 130 -5.77 -1.21 2.88
N ASN A 131 -6.12 -0.19 3.65
CA ASN A 131 -7.04 0.86 3.20
C ASN A 131 -6.29 2.12 2.74
N CYS A 132 -7.02 3.04 2.11
CA CYS A 132 -6.52 4.30 1.56
C CYS A 132 -6.03 5.30 2.63
N CYS A 133 -6.12 4.94 3.90
CA CYS A 133 -6.02 5.86 5.04
C CYS A 133 -4.91 5.50 6.00
N SER A 134 -4.40 4.27 5.93
CA SER A 134 -3.30 3.80 6.73
C SER A 134 -2.01 3.86 5.95
N SER A 135 -0.91 4.23 6.60
CA SER A 135 0.41 4.06 6.01
C SER A 135 0.57 2.61 5.49
N PRO A 136 1.04 2.42 4.25
CA PRO A 136 1.16 1.10 3.65
C PRO A 136 2.40 0.34 4.17
N SER A 137 2.95 0.74 5.32
CA SER A 137 3.98 -0.03 6.04
C SER A 137 3.55 -1.49 6.30
N ASN A 138 2.26 -1.78 6.39
CA ASN A 138 1.71 -3.15 6.55
C ASN A 138 1.53 -3.93 5.23
N LEU A 139 1.84 -3.33 4.05
CA LEU A 139 1.74 -4.03 2.77
C LEU A 139 2.61 -5.30 2.79
N GLN A 140 2.06 -6.47 2.48
CA GLN A 140 2.82 -7.71 2.63
C GLN A 140 3.97 -7.78 1.60
N VAL A 141 5.19 -8.04 2.07
CA VAL A 141 6.43 -8.01 1.26
C VAL A 141 6.63 -9.24 0.37
N ASN A 142 5.56 -9.88 -0.11
CA ASN A 142 5.68 -10.92 -1.14
C ASN A 142 6.02 -10.23 -2.49
N GLY A 143 7.23 -9.67 -2.55
CA GLY A 143 7.67 -8.60 -3.43
C GLY A 143 7.34 -8.88 -4.88
N SER A 144 6.72 -7.89 -5.51
CA SER A 144 6.48 -7.89 -6.94
C SER A 144 7.81 -7.84 -7.71
N VAL A 145 8.84 -7.25 -7.10
CA VAL A 145 10.19 -7.09 -7.63
C VAL A 145 11.21 -7.38 -6.52
N TYR A 146 12.26 -8.13 -6.85
CA TYR A 146 13.38 -8.43 -5.96
C TYR A 146 14.68 -8.25 -6.74
N ALA A 147 15.69 -7.68 -6.09
CA ALA A 147 17.03 -7.58 -6.64
C ALA A 147 18.11 -7.85 -5.60
N SER A 148 19.19 -8.51 -6.03
CA SER A 148 20.36 -8.80 -5.20
C SER A 148 21.62 -8.80 -6.05
N LEU A 149 22.70 -8.21 -5.54
CA LEU A 149 24.02 -8.36 -6.14
C LEU A 149 24.60 -9.73 -5.79
N SER A 150 24.96 -10.52 -6.80
CA SER A 150 25.60 -11.82 -6.58
C SER A 150 27.02 -11.63 -6.06
N SER A 151 27.30 -12.14 -4.86
CA SER A 151 28.65 -12.13 -4.28
C SER A 151 29.65 -13.01 -5.05
N THR A 152 29.17 -13.87 -5.95
CA THR A 152 30.01 -14.78 -6.75
C THR A 152 30.34 -14.20 -8.13
N THR A 153 29.37 -13.62 -8.82
CA THR A 153 29.55 -13.11 -10.20
C THR A 153 29.73 -11.60 -10.27
N GLY A 154 29.31 -10.85 -9.23
CA GLY A 154 29.22 -9.40 -9.27
C GLY A 154 28.13 -8.86 -10.19
N GLU A 155 27.21 -9.73 -10.66
CA GLU A 155 26.08 -9.35 -11.50
C GLU A 155 24.83 -9.14 -10.65
N LEU A 156 23.98 -8.21 -11.08
CA LEU A 156 22.67 -7.97 -10.47
C LEU A 156 21.67 -9.05 -10.91
N GLU A 157 21.15 -9.80 -9.95
CA GLU A 157 19.99 -10.66 -10.16
C GLU A 157 18.74 -9.83 -9.84
N THR A 158 17.83 -9.67 -10.80
CA THR A 158 16.64 -8.81 -10.63
C THR A 158 15.42 -9.37 -11.36
N THR A 159 14.23 -9.12 -10.81
CA THR A 159 12.94 -9.37 -11.46
C THR A 159 12.27 -8.07 -11.90
N ALA A 160 11.17 -8.17 -12.63
CA ALA A 160 10.33 -7.03 -12.98
C ALA A 160 8.86 -7.40 -12.81
N THR A 161 8.01 -6.41 -12.55
CA THR A 161 6.56 -6.59 -12.46
C THR A 161 5.82 -5.66 -13.40
N THR A 162 4.71 -6.14 -13.94
CA THR A 162 3.84 -5.36 -14.84
C THR A 162 2.44 -5.24 -14.27
N VAL A 163 1.95 -4.02 -14.14
CA VAL A 163 0.66 -3.70 -13.52
C VAL A 163 -0.13 -2.73 -14.39
N TYR A 164 -1.45 -2.90 -14.46
CA TYR A 164 -2.33 -1.95 -15.14
C TYR A 164 -2.89 -0.97 -14.12
N LEU A 165 -2.65 0.33 -14.34
CA LEU A 165 -3.05 1.42 -13.45
C LEU A 165 -3.99 2.38 -14.17
N VAL A 166 -4.80 3.09 -13.38
CA VAL A 166 -5.75 4.11 -13.82
C VAL A 166 -5.21 5.48 -13.41
N ALA A 167 -5.17 6.41 -14.36
CA ALA A 167 -4.70 7.76 -14.12
C ALA A 167 -5.47 8.43 -12.97
N GLY A 168 -4.74 9.12 -12.08
CA GLY A 168 -5.30 9.85 -10.95
C GLY A 168 -5.50 9.03 -9.68
N ASP A 169 -5.41 7.69 -9.77
CA ASP A 169 -5.48 6.81 -8.60
C ASP A 169 -4.10 6.68 -7.93
N TYR A 170 -4.13 6.51 -6.61
CA TYR A 170 -2.97 6.22 -5.78
C TYR A 170 -2.84 4.71 -5.57
N TYR A 171 -1.61 4.20 -5.50
CA TYR A 171 -1.34 2.77 -5.35
C TYR A 171 -0.33 2.54 -4.24
N PRO A 172 -0.68 1.78 -3.19
CA PRO A 172 0.24 1.43 -2.11
C PRO A 172 1.54 0.81 -2.62
N VAL A 173 2.66 1.31 -2.12
CA VAL A 173 4.00 0.77 -2.38
C VAL A 173 4.77 0.60 -1.09
N LYS A 174 5.65 -0.42 -1.09
CA LYS A 174 6.67 -0.59 -0.06
C LYS A 174 7.97 -1.06 -0.69
N LEU A 175 9.07 -0.46 -0.26
CA LEU A 175 10.42 -0.80 -0.64
C LEU A 175 11.21 -1.15 0.60
N ILE A 176 12.04 -2.19 0.51
CA ILE A 176 13.04 -2.51 1.53
C ILE A 176 14.38 -2.60 0.85
N TYR A 177 15.37 -1.88 1.38
CA TYR A 177 16.75 -1.93 0.94
C TYR A 177 17.64 -2.36 2.11
N TYR A 178 18.66 -3.16 1.82
CA TYR A 178 19.65 -3.60 2.80
C TYR A 178 21.06 -3.55 2.24
N GLN A 179 21.92 -2.88 2.99
CA GLN A 179 23.36 -2.84 2.80
C GLN A 179 24.05 -3.85 3.71
N ALA A 180 24.78 -4.78 3.11
CA ALA A 180 25.40 -5.91 3.78
C ALA A 180 26.93 -5.79 3.94
N GLY A 181 27.57 -4.75 3.40
CA GLY A 181 29.01 -4.56 3.56
C GLY A 181 29.62 -3.27 2.98
N PRO A 182 30.88 -2.98 3.29
CA PRO A 182 31.51 -1.68 3.03
C PRO A 182 32.23 -1.62 1.67
N THR A 183 31.53 -1.75 0.54
CA THR A 183 32.16 -1.60 -0.80
C THR A 183 31.49 -0.54 -1.67
N ALA A 184 30.18 -0.67 -1.83
CA ALA A 184 29.32 0.29 -2.50
C ALA A 184 27.90 0.10 -1.97
N GLY A 185 27.13 1.18 -1.89
CA GLY A 185 25.71 1.13 -1.55
C GLY A 185 24.93 1.79 -2.67
N THR A 186 24.22 0.99 -3.46
CA THR A 186 23.54 1.51 -4.66
C THR A 186 22.12 1.01 -4.73
N PHE A 187 21.21 1.89 -5.11
CA PHE A 187 19.83 1.57 -5.36
C PHE A 187 19.29 2.41 -6.51
N GLU A 188 18.61 1.76 -7.46
CA GLU A 188 17.87 2.42 -8.54
C GLU A 188 16.58 1.66 -8.85
N LEU A 189 15.44 2.35 -8.76
CA LEU A 189 14.16 1.86 -9.23
C LEU A 189 13.79 2.50 -10.57
N THR A 190 13.54 1.68 -11.58
CA THR A 190 13.01 2.13 -12.86
C THR A 190 11.52 1.78 -12.98
N ALA A 191 10.69 2.76 -13.33
CA ALA A 191 9.34 2.54 -13.81
C ALA A 191 9.23 2.91 -15.29
N THR A 192 8.79 1.98 -16.13
CA THR A 192 8.45 2.24 -17.54
C THR A 192 6.95 2.47 -17.66
N TYR A 193 6.56 3.62 -18.19
CA TYR A 193 5.18 4.08 -18.30
C TYR A 193 4.49 3.51 -19.55
N PRO A 194 3.15 3.62 -19.64
CA PRO A 194 2.39 3.18 -20.82
C PRO A 194 2.84 3.79 -22.15
N ASP A 195 3.38 5.02 -22.13
CA ASP A 195 3.99 5.67 -23.30
C ASP A 195 5.32 5.04 -23.76
N GLY A 196 5.89 4.13 -22.96
CA GLY A 196 7.15 3.43 -23.22
C GLY A 196 8.40 4.14 -22.69
N ASN A 197 8.28 5.30 -22.04
CA ASN A 197 9.39 6.00 -21.42
C ASN A 197 9.70 5.43 -20.04
N SER A 198 10.98 5.41 -19.69
CA SER A 198 11.47 4.97 -18.38
C SER A 198 11.77 6.16 -17.48
N HIS A 199 11.38 6.04 -16.23
CA HIS A 199 11.46 7.05 -15.19
C HIS A 199 12.18 6.47 -13.97
N THR A 200 13.09 7.24 -13.38
CA THR A 200 13.86 6.86 -12.18
C THR A 200 13.74 7.94 -11.10
N THR A 201 14.01 9.20 -11.46
CA THR A 201 14.08 10.31 -10.49
C THR A 201 12.81 11.15 -10.34
N ASP A 202 11.83 11.00 -11.23
CA ASP A 202 10.63 11.85 -11.33
C ASP A 202 9.33 11.08 -11.03
N LEU A 203 9.45 9.99 -10.28
CA LEU A 203 8.31 9.17 -9.90
C LEU A 203 7.41 9.91 -8.90
N PRO A 204 6.08 9.98 -9.15
CA PRO A 204 5.13 10.74 -8.34
C PRO A 204 4.78 10.01 -7.04
N TRP A 205 5.72 10.06 -6.10
CA TRP A 205 5.56 9.50 -4.77
C TRP A 205 4.77 10.39 -3.82
N TYR A 206 3.97 9.75 -2.99
CA TYR A 206 3.18 10.41 -1.95
C TYR A 206 3.16 9.58 -0.67
N SER A 207 2.87 10.20 0.46
CA SER A 207 2.62 9.52 1.72
C SER A 207 1.44 10.17 2.45
N ILE A 208 0.90 9.45 3.42
CA ILE A 208 -0.07 9.97 4.38
C ILE A 208 0.66 10.05 5.71
N ASN A 209 0.63 11.23 6.34
CA ASN A 209 1.10 11.37 7.70
C ASN A 209 0.03 10.82 8.65
N ASP A 210 0.43 10.06 9.68
CA ASP A 210 -0.52 9.41 10.61
C ASP A 210 -1.45 10.40 11.32
N THR A 211 -1.08 11.68 11.44
CA THR A 211 -1.97 12.72 11.98
C THR A 211 -3.12 13.09 11.04
N GLU A 212 -3.01 12.83 9.74
CA GLU A 212 -4.05 13.08 8.74
C GLU A 212 -4.81 11.80 8.34
N SER A 213 -4.38 10.64 8.84
CA SER A 213 -5.17 9.39 8.82
C SER A 213 -6.54 9.57 9.50
N GLU A 214 -6.64 10.52 10.44
CA GLU A 214 -7.89 10.92 11.11
C GLU A 214 -8.93 11.55 10.16
N LEU A 215 -8.55 11.94 8.94
CA LEU A 215 -9.48 12.45 7.92
C LEU A 215 -10.32 11.34 7.26
N CYS A 216 -9.95 10.08 7.45
CA CYS A 216 -10.81 8.97 7.09
C CYS A 216 -11.88 8.77 8.16
N THR A 217 -13.04 9.33 7.88
CA THR A 217 -14.19 9.32 8.77
C THR A 217 -14.90 7.97 8.70
N THR A 218 -15.21 7.40 9.87
CA THR A 218 -16.25 6.37 9.98
C THR A 218 -17.55 7.07 10.34
N THR A 219 -18.48 7.13 9.38
CA THR A 219 -19.80 7.72 9.61
C THR A 219 -20.80 6.61 9.92
N THR A 220 -21.26 6.56 11.17
CA THR A 220 -22.34 5.64 11.57
C THR A 220 -23.67 6.34 11.51
N THR A 221 -24.57 5.85 10.66
CA THR A 221 -25.97 6.33 10.60
C THR A 221 -26.89 5.26 11.16
N THR A 222 -27.61 5.61 12.23
CA THR A 222 -28.65 4.74 12.79
C THR A 222 -30.01 5.17 12.24
N ASN A 223 -30.64 4.30 11.46
CA ASN A 223 -31.96 4.52 10.90
C ASN A 223 -33.00 3.63 11.60
N ILE A 224 -34.22 4.14 11.74
CA ILE A 224 -35.36 3.35 12.24
C ILE A 224 -36.04 2.72 11.02
N TRP A 225 -36.37 1.43 11.11
CA TRP A 225 -37.03 0.71 10.01
C TRP A 225 -38.13 -0.22 10.50
N THR A 226 -38.98 -0.66 9.57
CA THR A 226 -40.17 -1.49 9.82
C THR A 226 -39.87 -2.99 9.92
N GLY A 227 -38.61 -3.39 9.94
CA GLY A 227 -38.20 -4.80 10.08
C GLY A 227 -38.26 -5.29 11.53
N THR A 228 -37.96 -6.57 11.73
CA THR A 228 -38.02 -7.23 13.05
C THR A 228 -36.69 -7.28 13.78
N ASP A 229 -35.58 -7.21 13.03
CA ASP A 229 -34.23 -7.41 13.55
C ASP A 229 -33.37 -6.17 13.32
N THR A 230 -32.31 -6.03 14.11
CA THR A 230 -31.29 -5.01 13.86
C THR A 230 -30.35 -5.52 12.78
N GLU A 231 -30.19 -4.77 11.69
CA GLU A 231 -29.23 -5.11 10.62
C GLU A 231 -28.12 -4.05 10.54
N THR A 232 -26.93 -4.48 10.12
CA THR A 232 -25.76 -3.61 9.97
C THR A 232 -25.21 -3.76 8.56
N PHE A 233 -25.06 -2.65 7.86
CA PHE A 233 -24.48 -2.55 6.52
C PHE A 233 -23.22 -1.71 6.61
N THR A 234 -22.12 -2.23 6.05
CA THR A 234 -20.84 -1.52 6.01
C THR A 234 -20.45 -1.31 4.55
N GLU A 235 -20.13 -0.07 4.19
CA GLU A 235 -19.65 0.32 2.88
C GLU A 235 -18.33 1.10 3.04
N THR A 236 -17.30 0.73 2.29
CA THR A 236 -16.03 1.46 2.27
C THR A 236 -15.93 2.17 0.92
N ALA A 237 -15.87 3.51 0.96
CA ALA A 237 -15.73 4.33 -0.22
C ALA A 237 -14.28 4.32 -0.75
N SER A 238 -14.10 4.75 -2.00
CA SER A 238 -12.79 4.78 -2.67
C SER A 238 -11.77 5.72 -2.02
N ASP A 239 -12.26 6.69 -1.24
CA ASP A 239 -11.46 7.58 -0.41
C ASP A 239 -11.04 6.98 0.95
N GLY A 240 -11.47 5.74 1.22
CA GLY A 240 -11.22 5.03 2.45
C GLY A 240 -12.15 5.41 3.60
N ASN A 241 -13.11 6.30 3.39
CA ASN A 241 -14.18 6.54 4.36
C ASN A 241 -15.04 5.28 4.52
N VAL A 242 -15.44 5.01 5.77
CA VAL A 242 -16.28 3.85 6.10
C VAL A 242 -17.66 4.35 6.52
N PHE A 243 -18.70 3.89 5.84
CA PHE A 243 -20.09 4.17 6.16
C PHE A 243 -20.72 2.95 6.80
N VAL A 244 -21.14 3.08 8.06
CA VAL A 244 -21.83 2.03 8.79
C VAL A 244 -23.29 2.44 8.95
N THR A 245 -24.20 1.76 8.26
CA THR A 245 -25.63 1.95 8.44
C THR A 245 -26.17 0.88 9.37
N ILE A 246 -26.73 1.29 10.50
CA ILE A 246 -27.40 0.40 11.46
C ILE A 246 -28.89 0.67 11.34
N VAL A 247 -29.68 -0.33 10.97
CA VAL A 247 -31.15 -0.23 10.96
C VAL A 247 -31.71 -0.91 12.20
N VAL A 248 -32.47 -0.18 13.03
CA VAL A 248 -33.03 -0.68 14.30
C VAL A 248 -34.56 -0.72 14.21
N PRO A 249 -35.23 -1.81 14.63
CA PRO A 249 -36.68 -1.93 14.58
C PRO A 249 -37.40 -0.79 15.32
N GLU A 250 -38.51 -0.32 14.76
CA GLU A 250 -39.39 0.62 15.45
C GLU A 250 -40.02 -0.02 16.70
N SER A 251 -39.84 0.61 17.87
CA SER A 251 -40.41 0.11 19.12
C SER A 251 -41.91 0.45 19.19
N THR A 252 -42.77 -0.57 19.13
CA THR A 252 -44.20 -0.40 19.35
C THR A 252 -44.54 -0.47 20.84
N THR A 253 -45.30 0.51 21.33
CA THR A 253 -45.79 0.52 22.72
C THR A 253 -47.28 0.17 22.72
N THR A 254 -47.63 -0.97 23.30
CA THR A 254 -49.04 -1.40 23.40
C THR A 254 -49.61 -1.00 24.75
N ILE A 255 -50.56 -0.05 24.76
CA ILE A 255 -51.33 0.30 25.95
C ILE A 255 -52.64 -0.51 25.91
N THR A 256 -52.80 -1.42 26.87
CA THR A 256 -54.05 -2.16 27.07
C THR A 256 -54.83 -1.58 28.24
N GLU A 257 -55.95 -0.93 27.92
CA GLU A 257 -56.93 -0.53 28.93
C GLU A 257 -57.96 -1.66 29.13
N PRO A 258 -58.34 -2.00 30.37
CA PRO A 258 -59.37 -3.00 30.61
C PRO A 258 -60.74 -2.49 30.13
N TRP A 259 -61.37 -3.25 29.24
CA TRP A 259 -62.71 -2.96 28.72
C TRP A 259 -63.78 -3.18 29.80
N THR A 260 -64.60 -2.17 30.07
CA THR A 260 -65.71 -2.25 31.06
C THR A 260 -67.11 -2.23 30.43
N GLY A 261 -67.24 -2.42 29.11
CA GLY A 261 -68.53 -2.41 28.38
C GLY A 261 -69.09 -3.81 28.04
N THR A 262 -70.33 -3.89 27.57
CA THR A 262 -71.04 -5.16 27.27
C THR A 262 -70.90 -5.66 25.83
N ASP A 263 -70.42 -4.84 24.89
CA ASP A 263 -70.23 -5.22 23.49
C ASP A 263 -68.79 -4.94 23.04
N THR A 264 -68.20 -5.85 22.26
CA THR A 264 -66.82 -5.70 21.75
C THR A 264 -66.84 -5.09 20.36
N THR A 265 -66.08 -4.02 20.14
CA THR A 265 -65.79 -3.48 18.80
C THR A 265 -64.28 -3.39 18.60
N THR A 266 -63.79 -3.88 17.47
CA THR A 266 -62.36 -3.85 17.12
C THR A 266 -62.15 -2.79 16.05
N THR A 267 -61.30 -1.79 16.33
CA THR A 267 -60.85 -0.81 15.34
C THR A 267 -59.33 -0.82 15.34
N THR A 268 -58.73 -1.11 14.18
CA THR A 268 -57.29 -1.03 13.96
C THR A 268 -56.95 0.41 13.56
N ILE A 269 -56.12 1.09 14.36
CA ILE A 269 -55.61 2.42 14.03
C ILE A 269 -54.15 2.26 13.63
N TYR A 270 -53.80 2.74 12.43
CA TYR A 270 -52.40 2.87 12.00
C TYR A 270 -51.90 4.28 12.38
N PRO A 271 -50.70 4.43 12.93
CA PRO A 271 -50.13 5.75 13.18
C PRO A 271 -49.88 6.46 11.84
N SER A 272 -50.36 7.70 11.73
CA SER A 272 -50.01 8.59 10.63
C SER A 272 -48.62 9.17 10.86
N ASN A 273 -47.77 9.10 9.83
CA ASN A 273 -46.43 9.70 9.81
C ASN A 273 -46.45 11.15 10.32
N LEU A 274 -45.78 11.39 11.45
CA LEU A 274 -45.37 12.74 11.88
C LEU A 274 -44.14 13.12 11.06
N ASN A 275 -44.36 13.67 9.86
CA ASN A 275 -43.41 14.55 9.18
C ASN A 275 -44.16 15.33 8.11
N ASP A 276 -44.83 16.40 8.54
CA ASP A 276 -45.10 17.55 7.68
C ASP A 276 -45.20 18.82 8.55
N THR A 277 -44.05 19.45 8.79
CA THR A 277 -43.82 20.92 8.84
C THR A 277 -42.32 21.20 8.79
#